data_AF-A0A6P3ZG18-F1
#
_entry.id   AF-A0A6P3ZG18-F1
#
_cell.length_a   1.000
_cell.length_b   1.000
_cell.length_c   1.000
_cell.angle_alpha   90.00
_cell.angle_beta   90.00
_cell.angle_gamma   90.00
#
_symmetry.space_group_name_H-M   'P 1'
#
loop_
_entity.id
_entity.type
_entity.pdbx_description
1 polymer ?
#
loop_
_entity_poly.entity_id
_entity_poly.type
_entity_poly.pdbx_seq_one_letter_code
_entity_poly.pdbx_strand_id
1 'polypeptide(L)'
;MVREHITQSSSEFMTCGILDMDGLKTTLMLFSVLDYSQVQHGFYFFHLYGVVKDVADNSFVASEIPNGCTPIHLNLVSRHGTRSPTKKRIRELDNLAAHLELLLKDAEEQKLSLQKIPTWLRNWKSPWKGKVKGGELISKGEDELYDLGTRIREKFSDLFNDEYHPDVYTMKATQVPRASASAVAFGMGLFSGRGSLGPGHHRAFAVSTESRASDIFLRFHDCCENYKDFRKRQEPFVHKLKEPFFDEITSALVRRYELNFTRQDTSSLWFLCKQEASLLDITDQACGLFSPSEVALLEWTDDLEVFILKGYGKSLNYRMGVPLLEDVVQSMEQAIQAKEENHPPGSYEKARLRFAHAETVVPFSCLLGLFLEKSEFQQIQREQPLQLPPKPLQKRKWRGSTVAPFAGNNMLVLYSCPSNANTSSNYFVQVLHNEHPIPMPGCDGSDFCPFEDFKERIVAPHLKHDYDTVCNANVETEVQMPATTTTSSSF
;
A
#
# COMPACT_ATOMS: atom_id res chain seq x y z
N MET A 1 -12.48 0.44 57.04
CA MET A 1 -11.23 0.72 56.30
C MET A 1 -11.49 0.30 54.86
N VAL A 2 -12.12 1.19 54.11
CA VAL A 2 -12.77 0.97 52.82
C VAL A 2 -12.06 1.87 51.81
N ARG A 3 -11.58 1.32 50.70
CA ARG A 3 -11.01 2.08 49.57
C ARG A 3 -12.13 2.39 48.59
N GLU A 4 -12.39 3.69 48.40
CA GLU A 4 -13.32 4.22 47.41
C GLU A 4 -12.62 4.43 46.07
N HIS A 5 -13.24 3.93 45.00
CA HIS A 5 -13.12 4.43 43.64
C HIS A 5 -14.21 5.49 43.44
N ILE A 6 -13.84 6.69 42.98
CA ILE A 6 -14.80 7.67 42.47
C ILE A 6 -14.30 8.16 41.10
N THR A 7 -15.15 7.93 40.11
CA THR A 7 -15.22 8.57 38.80
C THR A 7 -15.83 9.96 38.95
N GLN A 8 -15.31 10.98 38.26
CA GLN A 8 -16.19 12.00 37.63
C GLN A 8 -15.48 12.90 36.61
N SER A 9 -16.27 13.23 35.60
CA SER A 9 -16.07 14.16 34.49
C SER A 9 -15.98 15.62 34.93
N SER A 10 -15.35 16.47 34.10
CA SER A 10 -15.72 17.88 34.02
C SER A 10 -15.49 18.46 32.63
N SER A 11 -16.60 18.81 31.99
CA SER A 11 -16.73 19.87 30.98
C SER A 11 -16.36 21.23 31.58
N GLU A 12 -15.61 22.07 30.87
CA GLU A 12 -15.48 23.49 31.23
C GLU A 12 -16.04 24.41 30.14
N PHE A 13 -17.01 25.20 30.56
CA PHE A 13 -17.64 26.31 29.87
C PHE A 13 -16.71 27.52 29.86
N MET A 14 -16.74 28.25 28.75
CA MET A 14 -16.08 29.53 28.54
C MET A 14 -16.83 30.64 29.29
N THR A 15 -16.24 31.23 30.34
CA THR A 15 -16.74 32.47 30.96
C THR A 15 -16.02 33.67 30.38
N CYS A 16 -16.80 34.56 29.76
CA CYS A 16 -16.40 35.87 29.29
C CYS A 16 -16.36 36.86 30.48
N GLY A 17 -15.23 37.51 30.71
CA GLY A 17 -15.06 38.54 31.74
C GLY A 17 -14.38 39.76 31.14
N ILE A 18 -15.13 40.87 31.06
CA ILE A 18 -14.63 42.21 30.72
C ILE A 18 -14.05 42.83 31.99
N LEU A 19 -12.79 43.25 31.96
CA LEU A 19 -12.24 44.21 32.92
C LEU A 19 -11.39 45.24 32.19
N ASP A 20 -11.72 46.49 32.50
CA ASP A 20 -11.24 47.73 31.89
C ASP A 20 -9.91 48.20 32.51
N MET A 21 -9.24 49.08 31.76
CA MET A 21 -7.87 49.59 31.83
C MET A 21 -7.41 50.23 33.15
N ASP A 22 -6.12 50.07 33.52
CA ASP A 22 -5.20 51.22 33.67
C ASP A 22 -3.71 50.85 33.95
N GLY A 23 -2.85 51.29 33.02
CA GLY A 23 -1.47 51.77 33.20
C GLY A 23 -0.43 50.95 33.97
N LEU A 24 0.45 50.23 33.27
CA LEU A 24 1.91 50.29 33.53
C LEU A 24 2.72 49.78 32.32
N LYS A 25 3.75 50.56 31.96
CA LYS A 25 4.70 50.40 30.84
C LYS A 25 5.04 48.96 30.45
N THR A 26 4.64 48.55 29.24
CA THR A 26 5.14 47.33 28.58
C THR A 26 6.23 47.69 27.58
N THR A 27 7.46 47.28 27.88
CA THR A 27 8.52 47.14 26.88
C THR A 27 8.08 46.08 25.88
N LEU A 28 7.89 46.49 24.62
CA LEU A 28 7.52 45.61 23.51
C LEU A 28 8.69 44.65 23.21
N MET A 29 8.75 43.50 23.89
CA MET A 29 9.45 42.35 23.33
C MET A 29 8.59 41.82 22.19
N LEU A 30 8.96 42.21 20.96
CA LEU A 30 8.60 41.49 19.75
C LEU A 30 9.18 40.07 19.87
N PHE A 31 8.47 39.17 20.54
CA PHE A 31 8.55 37.76 20.18
C PHE A 31 7.91 37.65 18.81
N SER A 32 8.75 37.68 17.78
CA SER A 32 8.39 37.06 16.52
C SER A 32 8.00 35.62 16.85
N VAL A 33 6.70 35.36 16.90
CA VAL A 33 6.16 34.03 16.67
C VAL A 33 6.52 33.72 15.22
N LEU A 34 7.75 33.26 15.02
CA LEU A 34 8.13 32.57 13.81
C LEU A 34 7.26 31.32 13.81
N ASP A 35 6.28 31.39 12.92
CA ASP A 35 5.32 30.38 12.55
C ASP A 35 5.98 28.98 12.54
N TYR A 36 5.82 28.26 13.65
CA TYR A 36 6.37 26.92 13.90
C TYR A 36 5.58 25.83 13.14
N SER A 37 4.76 26.22 12.15
CA SER A 37 3.83 25.35 11.43
C SER A 37 4.33 24.86 10.06
N GLN A 38 5.37 25.48 9.50
CA GLN A 38 5.88 25.12 8.17
C GLN A 38 6.98 24.06 8.14
N VAL A 39 7.59 23.70 9.28
CA VAL A 39 8.70 22.73 9.33
C VAL A 39 8.22 21.30 9.65
N GLN A 40 7.03 21.12 10.22
CA GLN A 40 6.49 19.79 10.54
C GLN A 40 5.79 19.07 9.38
N HIS A 41 5.51 19.72 8.25
CA HIS A 41 4.84 19.07 7.12
C HIS A 41 5.78 18.31 6.15
N GLY A 42 7.09 18.26 6.42
CA GLY A 42 8.11 17.81 5.46
C GLY A 42 8.52 16.34 5.49
N PHE A 43 8.19 15.56 6.53
CA PHE A 43 8.85 14.26 6.79
C PHE A 43 7.94 13.06 7.09
N TYR A 44 6.63 13.15 6.88
CA TYR A 44 5.66 12.15 7.34
C TYR A 44 5.20 11.09 6.31
N PHE A 45 5.83 10.93 5.15
CA PHE A 45 5.25 10.12 4.05
C PHE A 45 5.80 8.71 3.88
N PHE A 46 6.64 8.21 4.80
CA PHE A 46 7.19 6.87 4.63
C PHE A 46 6.26 5.80 5.17
N HIS A 47 5.46 5.22 4.28
CA HIS A 47 4.81 3.90 4.35
C HIS A 47 4.00 3.53 5.61
N LEU A 48 3.88 4.42 6.59
CA LEU A 48 3.16 4.21 7.82
C LEU A 48 1.67 4.31 7.54
N TYR A 49 0.97 3.20 7.68
CA TYR A 49 -0.42 3.09 7.28
C TYR A 49 -1.30 4.16 7.92
N GLY A 50 -1.18 4.34 9.24
CA GLY A 50 -1.98 5.32 9.99
C GLY A 50 -1.80 6.77 9.54
N VAL A 51 -0.66 7.12 8.93
CA VAL A 51 -0.40 8.47 8.44
C VAL A 51 -0.81 8.63 6.99
N VAL A 52 -0.53 7.63 6.15
CA VAL A 52 -0.79 7.75 4.71
C VAL A 52 -2.21 7.35 4.31
N LYS A 53 -2.94 6.59 5.12
CA LYS A 53 -4.31 6.19 4.82
C LYS A 53 -5.20 7.42 4.66
N ASP A 54 -4.98 8.46 5.46
CA ASP A 54 -5.78 9.69 5.45
C ASP A 54 -5.30 10.72 4.41
N VAL A 55 -4.32 10.35 3.58
CA VAL A 55 -3.89 11.15 2.42
C VAL A 55 -4.89 10.91 1.27
N ALA A 56 -6.06 11.52 1.40
CA ALA A 56 -7.07 11.57 0.35
C ALA A 56 -6.89 12.81 -0.53
N ASP A 57 -7.43 12.77 -1.75
CA ASP A 57 -7.56 13.98 -2.56
C ASP A 57 -8.64 14.87 -1.92
N ASN A 58 -8.23 15.90 -1.18
CA ASN A 58 -9.15 16.83 -0.51
C ASN A 58 -10.11 17.55 -1.47
N SER A 59 -9.89 17.47 -2.80
CA SER A 59 -10.81 18.01 -3.80
C SER A 59 -11.90 17.02 -4.22
N PHE A 60 -11.76 15.73 -3.88
CA PHE A 60 -12.75 14.72 -4.15
C PHE A 60 -13.84 14.71 -3.07
N VAL A 61 -15.09 14.70 -3.51
CA VAL A 61 -16.26 14.55 -2.65
C VAL A 61 -16.77 13.12 -2.79
N ALA A 62 -16.70 12.36 -1.70
CA ALA A 62 -17.20 10.99 -1.68
C ALA A 62 -18.70 10.95 -1.98
N SER A 63 -19.13 9.93 -2.70
CA SER A 63 -20.55 9.72 -3.01
C SER A 63 -21.35 9.44 -1.75
N GLU A 64 -22.52 10.06 -1.64
CA GLU A 64 -23.51 9.68 -0.63
C GLU A 64 -24.16 8.37 -1.05
N ILE A 65 -24.07 7.34 -0.20
CA ILE A 65 -24.74 6.06 -0.42
C ILE A 65 -26.25 6.30 -0.27
N PRO A 66 -27.07 6.03 -1.30
CA PRO A 66 -28.50 6.31 -1.24
C PRO A 66 -29.20 5.57 -0.09
N ASN A 67 -30.20 6.21 0.49
CA ASN A 67 -31.01 5.61 1.56
C ASN A 67 -31.62 4.27 1.11
N GLY A 68 -31.47 3.25 1.95
CA GLY A 68 -31.95 1.89 1.68
C GLY A 68 -30.98 1.00 0.92
N CYS A 69 -29.85 1.51 0.43
CA CYS A 69 -28.77 0.67 -0.08
C CYS A 69 -28.07 -0.08 1.07
N THR A 70 -27.99 -1.40 0.97
CA THR A 70 -27.35 -2.25 1.97
C THR A 70 -26.15 -2.98 1.36
N PRO A 71 -25.00 -3.06 2.05
CA PRO A 71 -23.87 -3.85 1.58
C PRO A 71 -24.22 -5.35 1.63
N ILE A 72 -23.95 -6.07 0.55
CA ILE A 72 -24.26 -7.50 0.42
C ILE A 72 -23.02 -8.37 0.20
N HIS A 73 -21.90 -7.76 -0.24
CA HIS A 73 -20.61 -8.44 -0.37
C HIS A 73 -19.44 -7.46 -0.24
N LEU A 74 -18.31 -7.91 0.30
CA LEU A 74 -17.07 -7.13 0.39
C LEU A 74 -15.86 -7.93 -0.08
N ASN A 75 -15.15 -7.38 -1.06
CA ASN A 75 -13.82 -7.83 -1.44
C ASN A 75 -12.77 -6.94 -0.79
N LEU A 76 -11.81 -7.53 -0.06
CA LEU A 76 -10.62 -6.84 0.45
C LEU A 76 -9.38 -7.43 -0.21
N VAL A 77 -8.52 -6.57 -0.77
CA VAL A 77 -7.17 -6.92 -1.22
C VAL A 77 -6.19 -6.04 -0.44
N SER A 78 -5.56 -6.61 0.58
CA SER A 78 -4.67 -5.90 1.51
C SER A 78 -3.23 -6.35 1.36
N ARG A 79 -2.29 -5.42 1.43
CA ARG A 79 -0.88 -5.73 1.68
C ARG A 79 -0.74 -6.19 3.15
N HIS A 80 0.28 -7.01 3.41
CA HIS A 80 0.71 -7.27 4.78
C HIS A 80 1.05 -5.97 5.54
N GLY A 81 0.98 -6.03 6.87
CA GLY A 81 1.31 -4.90 7.75
C GLY A 81 2.80 -4.58 7.81
N THR A 82 3.13 -3.60 8.64
CA THR A 82 4.50 -3.17 8.88
C THR A 82 5.38 -4.34 9.31
N ARG A 83 6.56 -4.43 8.69
CA ARG A 83 7.50 -5.54 8.87
C ARG A 83 8.92 -5.06 9.06
N SER A 84 9.74 -5.90 9.66
CA SER A 84 11.19 -5.72 9.68
C SER A 84 11.78 -5.68 8.24
N PRO A 85 12.92 -5.01 8.03
CA PRO A 85 13.66 -5.11 6.77
C PRO A 85 13.94 -6.57 6.39
N THR A 86 14.02 -6.87 5.09
CA THR A 86 14.33 -8.23 4.64
C THR A 86 15.78 -8.58 4.97
N LYS A 87 16.11 -9.88 5.04
CA LYS A 87 17.48 -10.35 5.28
C LYS A 87 18.52 -9.69 4.35
N LYS A 88 18.16 -9.49 3.08
CA LYS A 88 19.01 -8.78 2.09
C LYS A 88 19.25 -7.33 2.51
N ARG A 89 18.18 -6.59 2.82
CA ARG A 89 18.26 -5.18 3.23
C ARG A 89 18.96 -4.98 4.58
N ILE A 90 18.85 -5.93 5.51
CA ILE A 90 19.59 -5.89 6.77
C ILE A 90 21.10 -5.98 6.50
N ARG A 91 21.54 -6.86 5.59
CA ARG A 91 22.97 -6.94 5.21
C ARG A 91 23.46 -5.63 4.57
N GLU A 92 22.63 -4.97 3.78
CA GLU A 92 22.97 -3.65 3.21
C GLU A 92 23.16 -2.61 4.33
N LEU A 93 22.32 -2.62 5.37
CA LEU A 93 22.49 -1.76 6.55
C LEU A 93 23.71 -2.13 7.40
N ASP A 94 24.01 -3.42 7.54
CA ASP A 94 25.22 -3.87 8.24
C ASP A 94 26.50 -3.40 7.51
N ASN A 95 26.48 -3.45 6.17
CA ASN A 95 27.58 -2.93 5.34
C ASN A 95 27.68 -1.41 5.43
N LEU A 96 26.54 -0.69 5.44
CA LEU A 96 26.53 0.75 5.69
C LEU A 96 27.18 1.08 7.03
N ALA A 97 26.83 0.36 8.11
CA ALA A 97 27.43 0.57 9.43
C ALA A 97 28.96 0.44 9.39
N ALA A 98 29.48 -0.61 8.74
CA ALA A 98 30.91 -0.83 8.60
C ALA A 98 31.59 0.27 7.76
N HIS A 99 30.93 0.78 6.72
CA HIS A 99 31.47 1.84 5.89
C HIS A 99 31.45 3.20 6.60
N LEU A 100 30.40 3.50 7.38
CA LEU A 100 30.36 4.70 8.22
C LEU A 100 31.52 4.73 9.23
N GLU A 101 31.89 3.59 9.81
CA GLU A 101 33.06 3.50 10.70
C GLU A 101 34.37 3.83 9.98
N LEU A 102 34.54 3.38 8.73
CA LEU A 102 35.70 3.73 7.91
C LEU A 102 35.73 5.23 7.58
N LEU A 103 34.61 5.81 7.14
CA LEU A 103 34.52 7.23 6.81
C LEU A 103 34.84 8.13 8.01
N LEU A 104 34.37 7.75 9.21
CA LEU A 104 34.67 8.48 10.44
C LEU A 104 36.15 8.37 10.82
N LYS A 105 36.75 7.18 10.70
CA LYS A 105 38.17 6.98 10.95
C LYS A 105 39.04 7.80 9.99
N ASP A 106 38.70 7.81 8.70
CA ASP A 106 39.42 8.58 7.69
C ASP A 106 39.31 10.09 7.97
N ALA A 107 38.13 10.57 8.41
CA ALA A 107 37.93 11.96 8.79
C ALA A 107 38.76 12.37 10.02
N GLU A 108 38.90 11.48 11.01
CA GLU A 108 39.78 11.68 12.17
C GLU A 108 41.26 11.74 11.76
N GLU A 109 41.71 10.83 10.89
CA GLU A 109 43.08 10.80 10.35
C GLU A 109 43.40 12.07 9.54
N GLN A 110 42.43 12.58 8.80
CA GLN A 110 42.52 13.84 8.03
C GLN A 110 42.33 15.10 8.89
N LYS A 111 42.06 14.96 10.20
CA LYS A 111 41.80 16.06 11.14
C LYS A 111 40.65 16.98 10.69
N LEU A 112 39.62 16.42 10.06
CA LEU A 112 38.43 17.16 9.65
C LEU A 112 37.64 17.62 10.88
N SER A 113 36.91 18.73 10.74
CA SER A 113 36.06 19.24 11.82
C SER A 113 34.86 18.32 12.01
N LEU A 114 34.81 17.63 13.16
CA LEU A 114 33.70 16.74 13.49
C LEU A 114 32.40 17.48 13.85
N GLN A 115 32.39 18.83 13.87
CA GLN A 115 31.22 19.63 14.25
C GLN A 115 30.06 19.47 13.24
N LYS A 116 30.37 19.22 11.97
CA LYS A 116 29.37 19.03 10.92
C LYS A 116 28.79 17.62 10.92
N ILE A 117 29.47 16.65 11.52
CA ILE A 117 29.10 15.23 11.48
C ILE A 117 28.07 14.95 12.58
N PRO A 118 26.86 14.46 12.23
CA PRO A 118 25.86 14.08 13.23
C PRO A 118 26.38 13.03 14.19
N THR A 119 26.14 13.25 15.49
CA THR A 119 26.69 12.40 16.56
C THR A 119 26.19 10.97 16.50
N TRP A 120 24.96 10.74 16.04
CA TRP A 120 24.35 9.42 15.93
C TRP A 120 25.08 8.49 14.96
N LEU A 121 25.81 9.03 13.96
CA LEU A 121 26.61 8.23 13.03
C LEU A 121 27.74 7.48 13.75
N ARG A 122 28.24 8.03 14.87
CA ARG A 122 29.32 7.42 15.64
C ARG A 122 28.81 6.14 16.31
N ASN A 123 29.51 5.04 16.06
CA ASN A 123 29.15 3.72 16.57
C ASN A 123 27.75 3.25 16.17
N TRP A 124 27.15 3.84 15.11
CA TRP A 124 25.86 3.37 14.64
C TRP A 124 25.95 1.90 14.21
N LYS A 125 24.98 1.11 14.65
CA LYS A 125 24.83 -0.29 14.27
C LYS A 125 23.39 -0.53 13.88
N SER A 126 23.18 -1.35 12.85
CA SER A 126 21.85 -1.80 12.47
C SER A 126 21.12 -2.41 13.67
N PRO A 127 19.96 -1.87 14.07
CA PRO A 127 19.15 -2.41 15.16
C PRO A 127 18.48 -3.72 14.76
N TRP A 128 18.41 -4.04 13.47
CA TRP A 128 17.78 -5.25 12.95
C TRP A 128 18.76 -6.41 12.81
N LYS A 129 18.35 -7.60 13.23
CA LYS A 129 19.15 -8.83 13.13
C LYS A 129 18.51 -9.82 12.16
N GLY A 130 19.15 -10.03 11.01
CA GLY A 130 18.57 -10.76 9.88
C GLY A 130 18.26 -12.24 10.14
N LYS A 131 19.05 -12.92 10.97
CA LYS A 131 18.80 -14.33 11.34
C LYS A 131 17.60 -14.49 12.29
N VAL A 132 17.18 -13.43 12.97
CA VAL A 132 16.09 -13.46 13.96
C VAL A 132 14.80 -12.99 13.30
N LYS A 133 14.74 -11.74 12.83
CA LYS A 133 13.48 -11.07 12.42
C LYS A 133 13.40 -10.70 10.93
N GLY A 134 14.33 -11.17 10.10
CA GLY A 134 14.47 -10.67 8.73
C GLY A 134 13.23 -10.88 7.85
N GLY A 135 12.49 -9.80 7.59
CA GLY A 135 11.26 -9.79 6.80
C GLY A 135 9.98 -10.21 7.53
N GLU A 136 10.05 -10.36 8.85
CA GLU A 136 8.93 -10.74 9.72
C GLU A 136 7.97 -9.57 9.97
N LEU A 137 6.67 -9.85 10.12
CA LEU A 137 5.69 -8.89 10.61
C LEU A 137 6.09 -8.45 12.03
N ILE A 138 5.98 -7.17 12.35
CA ILE A 138 6.26 -6.66 13.70
C ILE A 138 4.96 -6.29 14.40
N SER A 139 4.98 -6.09 15.73
CA SER A 139 3.79 -5.75 16.50
C SER A 139 3.01 -4.56 15.94
N LYS A 140 3.71 -3.51 15.48
CA LYS A 140 3.08 -2.38 14.78
C LYS A 140 2.23 -2.82 13.57
N GLY A 141 2.71 -3.80 12.81
CA GLY A 141 1.98 -4.39 11.69
C GLY A 141 0.85 -5.33 12.12
N GLU A 142 0.94 -5.97 13.29
CA GLU A 142 -0.15 -6.74 13.88
C GLU A 142 -1.29 -5.78 14.29
N ASP A 143 -0.95 -4.70 15.01
CA ASP A 143 -1.89 -3.66 15.44
C ASP A 143 -2.58 -3.00 14.24
N GLU A 144 -1.82 -2.62 13.20
CA GLU A 144 -2.36 -2.04 11.96
C GLU A 144 -3.49 -2.91 11.36
N LEU A 145 -3.29 -4.23 11.30
CA LEU A 145 -4.26 -5.14 10.69
C LEU A 145 -5.40 -5.48 11.65
N TYR A 146 -5.12 -5.65 12.94
CA TYR A 146 -6.15 -5.84 13.96
C TYR A 146 -7.12 -4.67 13.98
N ASP A 147 -6.61 -3.44 13.98
CA ASP A 147 -7.44 -2.25 13.99
C ASP A 147 -8.19 -2.07 12.66
N LEU A 148 -7.57 -2.45 11.53
CA LEU A 148 -8.26 -2.48 10.22
C LEU A 148 -9.47 -3.43 10.25
N GLY A 149 -9.30 -4.64 10.78
CA GLY A 149 -10.40 -5.60 10.93
C GLY A 149 -11.52 -5.07 11.83
N THR A 150 -11.16 -4.40 12.92
CA THR A 150 -12.11 -3.76 13.85
C THR A 150 -12.92 -2.67 13.15
N ARG A 151 -12.25 -1.74 12.44
CA ARG A 151 -12.93 -0.65 11.72
C ARG A 151 -13.80 -1.14 10.57
N ILE A 152 -13.37 -2.16 9.83
CA ILE A 152 -14.18 -2.76 8.76
C ILE A 152 -15.45 -3.39 9.33
N ARG A 153 -15.36 -4.12 10.45
CA ARG A 153 -16.56 -4.66 11.13
C ARG A 153 -17.52 -3.54 11.52
N GLU A 154 -17.00 -2.48 12.14
CA GLU A 154 -17.82 -1.36 12.61
C GLU A 154 -18.49 -0.61 11.45
N LYS A 155 -17.74 -0.34 10.38
CA LYS A 155 -18.23 0.37 9.19
C LYS A 155 -19.28 -0.44 8.42
N PHE A 156 -19.13 -1.76 8.34
CA PHE A 156 -20.03 -2.66 7.60
C PHE A 156 -20.70 -3.67 8.53
N SER A 157 -21.25 -3.19 9.64
CA SER A 157 -21.82 -4.04 10.70
C SER A 157 -22.91 -5.00 10.21
N ASP A 158 -23.76 -4.56 9.28
CA ASP A 158 -24.80 -5.39 8.64
C ASP A 158 -24.24 -6.56 7.82
N LEU A 159 -23.04 -6.39 7.23
CA LEU A 159 -22.38 -7.43 6.45
C LEU A 159 -21.68 -8.45 7.37
N PHE A 160 -21.11 -7.95 8.46
CA PHE A 160 -20.41 -8.76 9.45
C PHE A 160 -21.29 -9.00 10.68
N ASN A 161 -22.57 -9.37 10.53
CA ASN A 161 -23.45 -9.68 11.67
C ASN A 161 -23.57 -11.19 11.96
N ASP A 162 -23.27 -12.06 11.00
CA ASP A 162 -23.36 -13.51 11.17
C ASP A 162 -22.21 -14.08 12.01
N GLU A 163 -22.39 -15.32 12.48
CA GLU A 163 -21.32 -16.11 13.04
C GLU A 163 -20.27 -16.48 11.98
N TYR A 164 -19.02 -16.66 12.43
CA TYR A 164 -17.97 -17.07 11.49
C TYR A 164 -18.19 -18.47 10.94
N HIS A 165 -18.29 -18.54 9.62
CA HIS A 165 -18.14 -19.74 8.80
C HIS A 165 -17.15 -19.44 7.64
N PRO A 166 -16.22 -20.37 7.29
CA PRO A 166 -15.24 -20.13 6.23
C PRO A 166 -15.85 -19.83 4.86
N ASP A 167 -17.03 -20.38 4.55
CA ASP A 167 -17.72 -20.15 3.28
C ASP A 167 -18.50 -18.81 3.24
N VAL A 168 -18.70 -18.18 4.41
CA VAL A 168 -19.38 -16.87 4.52
C VAL A 168 -18.34 -15.74 4.56
N TYR A 169 -17.26 -15.93 5.34
CA TYR A 169 -16.17 -14.98 5.50
C TYR A 169 -14.85 -15.65 5.13
N THR A 170 -14.59 -15.73 3.83
CA THR A 170 -13.39 -16.34 3.28
C THR A 170 -12.16 -15.48 3.58
N MET A 171 -11.15 -16.05 4.26
CA MET A 171 -9.83 -15.42 4.41
C MET A 171 -8.77 -16.18 3.64
N LYS A 172 -8.06 -15.45 2.76
CA LYS A 172 -6.94 -15.96 1.97
C LYS A 172 -5.69 -15.15 2.22
N ALA A 173 -4.54 -15.81 2.25
CA ALA A 173 -3.24 -15.15 2.28
C ALA A 173 -2.28 -15.80 1.29
N THR A 174 -1.30 -15.04 0.80
CA THR A 174 -0.17 -15.66 0.11
C THR A 174 0.57 -16.58 1.10
N GLN A 175 1.19 -17.65 0.60
CA GLN A 175 1.99 -18.58 1.42
C GLN A 175 3.32 -17.95 1.86
N VAL A 176 3.29 -16.78 2.49
CA VAL A 176 4.44 -16.02 3.01
C VAL A 176 4.12 -15.63 4.45
N PRO A 177 4.99 -15.95 5.44
CA PRO A 177 4.65 -15.82 6.86
C PRO A 177 4.06 -14.48 7.28
N ARG A 178 4.64 -13.35 6.83
CA ARG A 178 4.13 -12.01 7.14
C ARG A 178 2.72 -11.72 6.60
N ALA A 179 2.34 -12.33 5.47
CA ALA A 179 1.01 -12.15 4.88
C ALA A 179 -0.02 -13.00 5.63
N SER A 180 0.30 -14.25 5.96
CA SER A 180 -0.54 -15.10 6.79
C SER A 180 -0.72 -14.52 8.20
N ALA A 181 0.35 -14.03 8.84
CA ALA A 181 0.28 -13.36 10.14
C ALA A 181 -0.58 -12.08 10.08
N SER A 182 -0.52 -11.34 8.97
CA SER A 182 -1.37 -10.16 8.76
C SER A 182 -2.85 -10.55 8.65
N ALA A 183 -3.17 -11.64 7.95
CA ALA A 183 -4.53 -12.17 7.87
C ALA A 183 -5.05 -12.62 9.24
N VAL A 184 -4.19 -13.23 10.06
CA VAL A 184 -4.53 -13.62 11.44
C VAL A 184 -4.77 -12.38 12.31
N ALA A 185 -3.87 -11.40 12.31
CA ALA A 185 -4.06 -10.17 13.08
C ALA A 185 -5.37 -9.46 12.68
N PHE A 186 -5.65 -9.37 11.38
CA PHE A 186 -6.90 -8.84 10.86
C PHE A 186 -8.12 -9.61 11.36
N GLY A 187 -8.12 -10.94 11.24
CA GLY A 187 -9.23 -11.78 11.68
C GLY A 187 -9.46 -11.72 13.18
N MET A 188 -8.40 -11.56 13.97
CA MET A 188 -8.49 -11.33 15.42
C MET A 188 -9.24 -10.03 15.75
N GLY A 189 -9.00 -8.96 14.97
CA GLY A 189 -9.74 -7.70 15.09
C GLY A 189 -11.17 -7.81 14.62
N LEU A 190 -11.37 -8.35 13.41
CA LEU A 190 -12.68 -8.54 12.78
C LEU A 190 -13.63 -9.34 13.69
N PHE A 191 -13.17 -10.44 14.29
CA PHE A 191 -14.00 -11.30 15.14
C PHE A 191 -13.75 -11.13 16.64
N SER A 192 -13.12 -10.03 17.04
CA SER A 192 -12.92 -9.70 18.45
C SER A 192 -14.25 -9.70 19.21
N GLY A 193 -14.31 -10.37 20.37
CA GLY A 193 -15.52 -10.49 21.19
C GLY A 193 -16.60 -11.45 20.67
N ARG A 194 -16.36 -12.20 19.58
CA ARG A 194 -17.35 -13.09 18.95
C ARG A 194 -17.09 -14.58 19.12
N GLY A 195 -16.27 -14.95 20.08
CA GLY A 195 -16.01 -16.35 20.41
C GLY A 195 -15.95 -16.60 21.92
N SER A 196 -15.57 -17.83 22.27
CA SER A 196 -15.53 -18.31 23.65
C SER A 196 -14.11 -18.59 24.14
N LEU A 197 -13.09 -18.37 23.32
CA LEU A 197 -11.71 -18.73 23.65
C LEU A 197 -11.01 -17.64 24.47
N GLY A 198 -10.66 -17.99 25.71
CA GLY A 198 -9.87 -17.15 26.60
C GLY A 198 -10.59 -15.87 27.05
N PRO A 199 -9.90 -15.02 27.84
CA PRO A 199 -10.48 -13.79 28.39
C PRO A 199 -10.83 -12.74 27.32
N GLY A 200 -10.22 -12.84 26.13
CA GLY A 200 -10.51 -11.97 24.99
C GLY A 200 -11.71 -12.40 24.14
N HIS A 201 -12.41 -13.48 24.51
CA HIS A 201 -13.56 -13.99 23.75
C HIS A 201 -13.24 -14.19 22.27
N HIS A 202 -12.08 -14.79 21.98
CA HIS A 202 -11.60 -14.95 20.62
C HIS A 202 -12.39 -16.02 19.87
N ARG A 203 -12.65 -15.76 18.59
CA ARG A 203 -13.17 -16.73 17.63
C ARG A 203 -12.02 -17.32 16.82
N ALA A 204 -11.92 -18.65 16.76
CA ALA A 204 -11.04 -19.30 15.80
C ALA A 204 -11.61 -19.16 14.38
N PHE A 205 -10.72 -18.92 13.40
CA PHE A 205 -11.06 -18.82 11.99
C PHE A 205 -9.96 -19.45 11.14
N ALA A 206 -10.30 -19.79 9.89
CA ALA A 206 -9.39 -20.40 8.94
C ALA A 206 -8.78 -19.32 8.04
N VAL A 207 -7.48 -19.45 7.77
CA VAL A 207 -6.79 -18.68 6.73
C VAL A 207 -6.26 -19.68 5.72
N SER A 208 -6.78 -19.61 4.50
CA SER A 208 -6.38 -20.48 3.41
C SER A 208 -5.22 -19.86 2.62
N THR A 209 -4.32 -20.69 2.11
CA THR A 209 -3.20 -20.25 1.27
C THR A 209 -3.03 -21.16 0.07
N GLU A 210 -2.71 -20.57 -1.08
CA GLU A 210 -2.33 -21.31 -2.27
C GLU A 210 -0.81 -21.52 -2.35
N SER A 211 -0.39 -22.55 -3.08
CA SER A 211 1.04 -22.83 -3.31
C SER A 211 1.70 -21.64 -4.01
N ARG A 212 2.91 -21.27 -3.56
CA ARG A 212 3.70 -20.19 -4.19
C ARG A 212 3.93 -20.39 -5.69
N ALA A 213 3.92 -21.64 -6.15
CA ALA A 213 4.20 -21.98 -7.54
C ALA A 213 2.99 -21.77 -8.48
N SER A 214 1.77 -21.74 -7.95
CA SER A 214 0.54 -21.75 -8.75
C SER A 214 -0.48 -20.68 -8.37
N ASP A 215 -0.16 -19.81 -7.40
CA ASP A 215 -1.05 -18.75 -6.94
C ASP A 215 -1.10 -17.58 -7.94
N ILE A 216 -1.85 -17.75 -9.02
CA ILE A 216 -2.07 -16.71 -10.05
C ILE A 216 -3.02 -15.60 -9.59
N PHE A 217 -3.62 -15.71 -8.40
CA PHE A 217 -4.55 -14.70 -7.87
C PHE A 217 -3.80 -13.68 -7.00
N LEU A 218 -2.99 -14.14 -6.04
CA LEU A 218 -2.29 -13.26 -5.09
C LEU A 218 -0.78 -13.19 -5.33
N ARG A 219 -0.23 -14.08 -6.17
CA ARG A 219 1.20 -14.11 -6.53
C ARG A 219 1.43 -14.22 -8.04
N PHE A 220 0.51 -13.72 -8.87
CA PHE A 220 0.70 -13.65 -10.33
C PHE A 220 2.08 -13.13 -10.74
N HIS A 221 2.66 -12.19 -10.00
CA HIS A 221 3.99 -11.63 -10.28
C HIS A 221 5.13 -12.65 -10.18
N ASP A 222 4.99 -13.69 -9.37
CA ASP A 222 5.98 -14.77 -9.26
C ASP A 222 5.70 -15.91 -10.25
N CYS A 223 4.43 -16.10 -10.62
CA CYS A 223 4.00 -17.12 -11.58
C CYS A 223 4.17 -16.66 -13.04
N CYS A 224 4.26 -15.36 -13.31
CA CYS A 224 4.29 -14.80 -14.66
C CYS A 224 5.72 -14.73 -15.23
N GLU A 225 6.07 -15.60 -16.18
CA GLU A 225 7.43 -15.65 -16.74
C GLU A 225 7.78 -14.36 -17.49
N ASN A 226 6.90 -13.87 -18.37
CA ASN A 226 7.11 -12.62 -19.11
C ASN A 226 7.38 -11.43 -18.19
N TYR A 227 6.70 -11.36 -17.03
CA TYR A 227 6.92 -10.30 -16.06
C TYR A 227 8.28 -10.43 -15.36
N LYS A 228 8.68 -11.65 -14.94
CA LYS A 228 10.03 -11.88 -14.39
C LYS A 228 11.12 -11.50 -15.37
N ASP A 229 10.94 -11.84 -16.63
CA ASP A 229 11.83 -11.51 -17.73
C ASP A 229 11.91 -10.01 -18.00
N PHE A 230 10.75 -9.34 -18.02
CA PHE A 230 10.67 -7.89 -18.09
C PHE A 230 11.40 -7.23 -16.92
N ARG A 231 11.16 -7.67 -15.67
CA ARG A 231 11.82 -7.15 -14.47
C ARG A 231 13.34 -7.27 -14.57
N LYS A 232 13.84 -8.44 -14.95
CA LYS A 232 15.28 -8.70 -15.12
C LYS A 232 15.93 -7.75 -16.13
N ARG A 233 15.23 -7.42 -17.23
CA ARG A 233 15.74 -6.48 -18.26
C ARG A 233 15.58 -5.02 -17.87
N GLN A 234 14.48 -4.66 -17.20
CA GLN A 234 14.10 -3.27 -16.95
C GLN A 234 14.70 -2.71 -15.65
N GLU A 235 14.94 -3.52 -14.63
CA GLU A 235 15.54 -3.09 -13.35
C GLU A 235 16.87 -2.34 -13.53
N PRO A 236 17.86 -2.84 -14.30
CA PRO A 236 19.11 -2.10 -14.52
C PRO A 236 18.91 -0.72 -15.17
N PHE A 237 17.97 -0.60 -16.10
CA PHE A 237 17.64 0.67 -16.73
C PHE A 237 17.04 1.65 -15.72
N VAL A 238 16.12 1.20 -14.87
CA VAL A 238 15.53 2.02 -13.81
C VAL A 238 16.58 2.44 -12.78
N HIS A 239 17.49 1.55 -12.40
CA HIS A 239 18.62 1.92 -11.55
C HIS A 239 19.46 3.03 -12.18
N LYS A 240 19.84 2.87 -13.45
CA LYS A 240 20.60 3.88 -14.19
C LYS A 240 19.86 5.21 -14.33
N LEU A 241 18.54 5.18 -14.52
CA LEU A 241 17.71 6.39 -14.58
C LEU A 241 17.75 7.19 -13.27
N LYS A 242 17.88 6.52 -12.13
CA LYS A 242 17.93 7.15 -10.80
C LYS A 242 19.32 7.73 -10.47
N GLU A 243 20.39 7.19 -11.07
CA GLU A 243 21.78 7.54 -10.73
C GLU A 243 22.08 9.05 -10.71
N PRO A 244 21.69 9.87 -11.70
CA PRO A 244 22.03 11.30 -11.70
C PRO A 244 21.47 12.04 -10.48
N PHE A 245 20.28 11.66 -10.01
CA PHE A 245 19.66 12.27 -8.82
C PHE A 245 20.35 11.83 -7.53
N PHE A 246 20.76 10.57 -7.46
CA PHE A 246 21.57 10.10 -6.33
C PHE A 246 22.96 10.73 -6.33
N ASP A 247 23.58 10.96 -7.49
CA ASP A 247 24.89 11.62 -7.60
C ASP A 247 24.84 13.09 -7.15
N GLU A 248 23.78 13.81 -7.55
CA GLU A 248 23.51 15.18 -7.11
C GLU A 248 23.41 15.24 -5.57
N ILE A 249 22.58 14.37 -4.98
CA ILE A 249 22.37 14.33 -3.52
C ILE A 249 23.64 13.87 -2.80
N THR A 250 24.34 12.86 -3.32
CA THR A 250 25.61 12.38 -2.76
C THR A 250 26.63 13.52 -2.71
N SER A 251 26.77 14.28 -3.80
CA SER A 251 27.65 15.45 -3.86
C SER A 251 27.24 16.55 -2.87
N ALA A 252 25.95 16.70 -2.58
CA ALA A 252 25.47 17.61 -1.54
C ALA A 252 25.80 17.10 -0.13
N LEU A 253 25.61 15.81 0.15
CA LEU A 253 25.96 15.18 1.43
C LEU A 253 27.46 15.26 1.72
N VAL A 254 28.30 14.95 0.73
CA VAL A 254 29.77 15.05 0.84
C VAL A 254 30.18 16.48 1.22
N ARG A 255 29.62 17.49 0.57
CA ARG A 255 29.91 18.90 0.90
C ARG A 255 29.39 19.32 2.27
N ARG A 256 28.22 18.82 2.67
CA ARG A 256 27.54 19.17 3.92
C ARG A 256 28.24 18.59 5.14
N TYR A 257 28.66 17.32 5.04
CA TYR A 257 29.17 16.54 6.16
C TYR A 257 30.69 16.31 6.10
N GLU A 258 31.35 16.67 5.00
CA GLU A 258 32.79 16.47 4.77
C GLU A 258 33.22 14.99 4.88
N LEU A 259 32.27 14.07 4.68
CA LEU A 259 32.51 12.63 4.59
C LEU A 259 32.41 12.20 3.13
N ASN A 260 33.33 11.33 2.68
CA ASN A 260 33.39 10.84 1.32
C ASN A 260 32.30 9.78 1.02
N PHE A 261 31.03 10.14 1.21
CA PHE A 261 29.89 9.28 0.91
C PHE A 261 29.88 8.86 -0.55
N THR A 262 29.58 7.58 -0.77
CA THR A 262 29.31 7.02 -2.10
C THR A 262 27.82 7.09 -2.42
N ARG A 263 27.48 6.90 -3.70
CA ARG A 263 26.08 6.73 -4.15
C ARG A 263 25.36 5.62 -3.37
N GLN A 264 26.07 4.53 -3.07
CA GLN A 264 25.52 3.40 -2.32
C GLN A 264 25.24 3.78 -0.87
N ASP A 265 26.05 4.64 -0.24
CA ASP A 265 25.78 5.15 1.09
C ASP A 265 24.53 6.01 1.10
N THR A 266 24.41 6.95 0.17
CA THR A 266 23.20 7.79 0.01
C THR A 266 21.94 6.94 -0.16
N SER A 267 21.99 5.90 -0.99
CA SER A 267 20.89 4.94 -1.17
C SER A 267 20.56 4.18 0.11
N SER A 268 21.58 3.75 0.86
CA SER A 268 21.41 2.98 2.09
C SER A 268 20.92 3.86 3.25
N LEU A 269 21.37 5.12 3.33
CA LEU A 269 20.89 6.15 4.27
C LEU A 269 19.46 6.55 3.96
N TRP A 270 19.09 6.67 2.69
CA TRP A 270 17.69 6.89 2.30
C TRP A 270 16.81 5.71 2.73
N PHE A 271 17.27 4.48 2.49
CA PHE A 271 16.57 3.30 2.99
C PHE A 271 16.46 3.30 4.51
N LEU A 272 17.55 3.61 5.23
CA LEU A 272 17.57 3.69 6.68
C LEU A 272 16.57 4.73 7.21
N CYS A 273 16.54 5.93 6.63
CA CYS A 273 15.57 6.97 6.96
C CYS A 273 14.13 6.43 6.94
N LYS A 274 13.74 5.76 5.87
CA LYS A 274 12.40 5.17 5.76
C LYS A 274 12.12 4.14 6.84
N GLN A 275 13.11 3.31 7.19
CA GLN A 275 12.98 2.30 8.22
C GLN A 275 12.92 2.89 9.63
N GLU A 276 13.77 3.87 9.93
CA GLU A 276 13.78 4.61 11.21
C GLU A 276 12.45 5.32 11.44
N ALA A 277 11.97 6.07 10.44
CA ALA A 277 10.69 6.77 10.52
C ALA A 277 9.52 5.80 10.68
N SER A 278 9.47 4.72 9.89
CA SER A 278 8.29 3.83 9.88
C SER A 278 8.25 2.87 11.07
N LEU A 279 9.41 2.37 11.53
CA LEU A 279 9.49 1.27 12.50
C LEU A 279 9.93 1.73 13.89
N LEU A 280 10.64 2.85 14.01
CA LEU A 280 11.22 3.33 15.27
C LEU A 280 10.74 4.74 15.65
N ASP A 281 9.94 5.37 14.79
CA ASP A 281 9.45 6.75 14.94
C ASP A 281 10.61 7.77 15.13
N ILE A 282 11.75 7.49 14.47
CA ILE A 282 12.95 8.34 14.45
C ILE A 282 13.00 9.09 13.11
N THR A 283 12.95 10.42 13.16
CA THR A 283 12.95 11.29 11.96
C THR A 283 14.12 12.26 11.89
N ASP A 284 14.95 12.34 12.93
CA ASP A 284 16.04 13.30 13.08
C ASP A 284 17.44 12.68 12.87
N GLN A 285 17.51 11.35 12.64
CA GLN A 285 18.76 10.64 12.33
C GLN A 285 19.03 10.57 10.82
N ALA A 286 18.83 9.41 10.16
CA ALA A 286 19.15 9.27 8.74
C ALA A 286 18.32 10.22 7.88
N CYS A 287 17.04 10.45 8.23
CA CYS A 287 16.21 11.43 7.54
C CYS A 287 16.73 12.86 7.69
N GLY A 288 17.27 13.21 8.87
CA GLY A 288 17.87 14.51 9.17
C GLY A 288 19.12 14.84 8.34
N LEU A 289 19.67 13.85 7.62
CA LEU A 289 20.79 14.09 6.71
C LEU A 289 20.38 14.86 5.45
N PHE A 290 19.13 14.71 5.04
CA PHE A 290 18.58 15.23 3.79
C PHE A 290 17.76 16.50 4.03
N SER A 291 17.89 17.46 3.12
CA SER A 291 16.97 18.60 3.05
C SER A 291 15.59 18.17 2.53
N PRO A 292 14.52 18.94 2.80
CA PRO A 292 13.17 18.62 2.32
C PRO A 292 13.07 18.44 0.79
N SER A 293 13.82 19.21 0.00
CA SER A 293 13.86 19.07 -1.45
C SER A 293 14.57 17.79 -1.90
N GLU A 294 15.62 17.37 -1.19
CA GLU A 294 16.33 16.10 -1.45
C GLU A 294 15.43 14.91 -1.10
N VAL A 295 14.69 15.00 0.01
CA VAL A 295 13.67 14.00 0.38
C VAL A 295 12.59 13.88 -0.69
N ALA A 296 12.00 14.99 -1.12
CA ALA A 296 10.97 14.97 -2.16
C ALA A 296 11.49 14.35 -3.48
N LEU A 297 12.76 14.61 -3.81
CA LEU A 297 13.41 14.02 -4.97
C LEU A 297 13.62 12.51 -4.80
N LEU A 298 14.12 12.06 -3.65
CA LEU A 298 14.33 10.64 -3.34
C LEU A 298 13.02 9.86 -3.34
N GLU A 299 11.96 10.40 -2.75
CA GLU A 299 10.61 9.84 -2.84
C GLU A 299 10.15 9.67 -4.28
N TRP A 300 10.32 10.70 -5.10
CA TRP A 300 9.97 10.61 -6.51
C TRP A 300 10.80 9.54 -7.24
N THR A 301 12.06 9.32 -6.87
CA THR A 301 12.84 8.22 -7.47
C THR A 301 12.29 6.82 -7.09
N ASP A 302 11.69 6.69 -5.90
CA ASP A 302 10.97 5.47 -5.51
C ASP A 302 9.63 5.36 -6.27
N ASP A 303 8.92 6.47 -6.46
CA ASP A 303 7.69 6.53 -7.26
C ASP A 303 7.93 6.08 -8.69
N LEU A 304 9.03 6.53 -9.32
CA LEU A 304 9.46 6.09 -10.65
C LEU A 304 9.70 4.57 -10.71
N GLU A 305 10.38 4.02 -9.71
CA GLU A 305 10.68 2.59 -9.68
C GLU A 305 9.40 1.74 -9.58
N VAL A 306 8.48 2.14 -8.69
CA VAL A 306 7.18 1.47 -8.54
C VAL A 306 6.35 1.64 -9.82
N PHE A 307 6.28 2.85 -10.39
CA PHE A 307 5.54 3.13 -11.61
C PHE A 307 6.02 2.25 -12.77
N ILE A 308 7.33 2.27 -13.04
CA ILE A 308 7.92 1.59 -14.20
C ILE A 308 7.83 0.07 -14.05
N LEU A 309 8.15 -0.45 -12.87
CA LEU A 309 8.39 -1.87 -12.70
C LEU A 309 7.21 -2.65 -12.10
N LYS A 310 6.17 -1.99 -11.58
CA LYS A 310 5.02 -2.64 -10.92
C LYS A 310 3.67 -2.00 -11.27
N GLY A 311 3.66 -0.71 -11.60
CA GLY A 311 2.46 0.05 -11.90
C GLY A 311 2.28 0.30 -13.40
N TYR A 312 1.82 1.49 -13.74
CA TYR A 312 1.41 1.89 -15.09
C TYR A 312 2.50 1.99 -16.15
N GLY A 313 3.78 1.79 -15.82
CA GLY A 313 4.87 1.90 -16.79
C GLY A 313 4.82 0.87 -17.94
N LYS A 314 4.14 -0.27 -17.74
CA LYS A 314 3.86 -1.24 -18.81
C LYS A 314 2.58 -2.01 -18.51
N SER A 315 1.77 -2.28 -19.53
CA SER A 315 0.51 -3.03 -19.40
C SER A 315 0.68 -4.41 -18.77
N LEU A 316 1.78 -5.10 -19.09
CA LEU A 316 2.17 -6.38 -18.49
C LEU A 316 2.17 -6.34 -16.96
N ASN A 317 2.58 -5.23 -16.34
CA ASN A 317 2.73 -5.12 -14.89
C ASN A 317 1.40 -5.31 -14.15
N TYR A 318 0.28 -4.89 -14.75
CA TYR A 318 -1.03 -4.96 -14.10
C TYR A 318 -1.96 -5.98 -14.74
N ARG A 319 -1.82 -6.29 -16.04
CA ARG A 319 -2.63 -7.30 -16.71
C ARG A 319 -2.35 -8.73 -16.24
N MET A 320 -1.15 -9.02 -15.75
CA MET A 320 -0.91 -10.29 -15.05
C MET A 320 -1.83 -10.49 -13.82
N GLY A 321 -2.43 -9.42 -13.29
CA GLY A 321 -3.39 -9.50 -12.19
C GLY A 321 -4.85 -9.69 -12.62
N VAL A 322 -5.16 -9.89 -13.91
CA VAL A 322 -6.54 -10.10 -14.39
C VAL A 322 -7.26 -11.27 -13.67
N PRO A 323 -6.63 -12.43 -13.39
CA PRO A 323 -7.30 -13.49 -12.64
C PRO A 323 -7.83 -13.06 -11.27
N LEU A 324 -7.13 -12.14 -10.58
CA LEU A 324 -7.62 -11.57 -9.32
C LEU A 324 -8.83 -10.66 -9.53
N LEU A 325 -8.82 -9.85 -10.60
CA LEU A 325 -9.95 -8.97 -10.93
C LEU A 325 -11.19 -9.79 -11.29
N GLU A 326 -11.03 -10.85 -12.08
CA GLU A 326 -12.10 -11.78 -12.41
C GLU A 326 -12.67 -12.47 -11.17
N ASP A 327 -11.81 -12.96 -10.26
CA ASP A 327 -12.23 -13.57 -8.99
C ASP A 327 -13.03 -12.59 -8.09
N VAL A 328 -12.65 -11.31 -8.10
CA VAL A 328 -13.38 -10.25 -7.39
C VAL A 328 -14.77 -10.03 -8.01
N VAL A 329 -14.86 -9.88 -9.33
CA VAL A 329 -16.14 -9.67 -10.02
C VAL A 329 -17.06 -10.89 -9.88
N GLN A 330 -16.51 -12.09 -10.06
CA GLN A 330 -17.25 -13.33 -9.94
C GLN A 330 -17.85 -13.51 -8.53
N SER A 331 -17.11 -13.18 -7.48
CA SER A 331 -17.64 -13.25 -6.11
C SER A 331 -18.81 -12.28 -5.86
N MET A 332 -18.79 -11.11 -6.52
CA MET A 332 -19.91 -10.15 -6.46
C MET A 332 -21.12 -10.66 -7.23
N GLU A 333 -20.92 -11.25 -8.41
CA GLU A 333 -22.00 -11.86 -9.21
C GLU A 333 -22.66 -13.01 -8.44
N GLN A 334 -21.88 -13.85 -7.76
CA GLN A 334 -22.39 -14.91 -6.89
C GLN A 334 -23.22 -14.36 -5.73
N ALA A 335 -22.83 -13.23 -5.13
CA ALA A 335 -23.60 -12.58 -4.07
C ALA A 335 -24.90 -11.95 -4.59
N ILE A 336 -24.91 -11.41 -5.82
CA ILE A 336 -26.14 -10.94 -6.50
C ILE A 336 -27.08 -12.12 -6.70
N GLN A 337 -26.60 -13.21 -7.28
CA GLN A 337 -27.40 -14.41 -7.53
C GLN A 337 -28.01 -14.94 -6.23
N ALA A 338 -27.21 -15.09 -5.17
CA ALA A 338 -27.70 -15.54 -3.87
C ALA A 338 -28.80 -14.62 -3.30
N LYS A 339 -28.69 -13.30 -3.52
CA LYS A 339 -29.72 -12.35 -3.09
C LYS A 339 -31.00 -12.48 -3.91
N GLU A 340 -30.92 -12.61 -5.22
CA GLU A 340 -32.08 -12.75 -6.12
C GLU A 340 -32.82 -14.07 -5.90
N GLU A 341 -32.08 -15.14 -5.63
CA GLU A 341 -32.61 -16.46 -5.30
C GLU A 341 -33.10 -16.56 -3.83
N ASN A 342 -33.00 -15.47 -3.05
CA ASN A 342 -33.40 -15.38 -1.64
C ASN A 342 -32.75 -16.46 -0.76
N HIS A 343 -31.46 -16.70 -0.96
CA HIS A 343 -30.68 -17.59 -0.10
C HIS A 343 -30.74 -17.12 1.37
N PRO A 344 -30.80 -18.05 2.34
CA PRO A 344 -30.85 -17.68 3.75
C PRO A 344 -29.56 -16.94 4.18
N PRO A 345 -29.64 -16.02 5.16
CA PRO A 345 -28.45 -15.40 5.74
C PRO A 345 -27.45 -16.45 6.22
N GLY A 346 -26.16 -16.23 5.98
CA GLY A 346 -25.09 -17.15 6.35
C GLY A 346 -24.93 -18.37 5.44
N SER A 347 -25.63 -18.47 4.31
CA SER A 347 -25.47 -19.57 3.33
C SER A 347 -24.76 -19.18 2.04
N TYR A 348 -24.21 -17.96 1.97
CA TYR A 348 -23.46 -17.46 0.82
C TYR A 348 -22.30 -16.58 1.28
N GLU A 349 -21.32 -16.38 0.41
CA GLU A 349 -20.12 -15.60 0.73
C GLU A 349 -20.46 -14.10 0.86
N LYS A 350 -20.32 -13.56 2.06
CA LYS A 350 -20.49 -12.14 2.36
C LYS A 350 -19.19 -11.35 2.28
N ALA A 351 -18.04 -11.98 2.50
CA ALA A 351 -16.76 -11.31 2.34
C ALA A 351 -15.65 -12.24 1.88
N ARG A 352 -14.83 -11.73 0.96
CA ARG A 352 -13.60 -12.39 0.50
C ARG A 352 -12.40 -11.50 0.79
N LEU A 353 -11.62 -11.89 1.79
CA LEU A 353 -10.58 -11.11 2.43
C LEU A 353 -9.20 -11.65 2.06
N ARG A 354 -8.40 -10.91 1.28
CA ARG A 354 -7.15 -11.39 0.69
C ARG A 354 -5.94 -10.59 1.18
N PHE A 355 -4.90 -11.26 1.67
CA PHE A 355 -3.69 -10.66 2.23
C PHE A 355 -2.43 -11.03 1.43
N ALA A 356 -1.74 -10.04 0.90
CA ALA A 356 -0.67 -10.23 -0.08
C ALA A 356 0.47 -9.19 0.04
N HIS A 357 1.03 -8.76 -1.09
CA HIS A 357 2.22 -7.91 -1.17
C HIS A 357 1.96 -6.62 -1.95
N ALA A 358 2.93 -5.70 -1.94
CA ALA A 358 2.85 -4.50 -2.78
C ALA A 358 2.80 -4.87 -4.26
N GLU A 359 3.49 -5.95 -4.63
CA GLU A 359 3.48 -6.58 -5.97
C GLU A 359 2.12 -7.16 -6.37
N THR A 360 1.14 -7.18 -5.45
CA THR A 360 -0.26 -7.55 -5.73
C THR A 360 -1.15 -6.31 -5.72
N VAL A 361 -1.04 -5.49 -4.67
CA VAL A 361 -1.88 -4.30 -4.47
C VAL A 361 -1.64 -3.22 -5.53
N VAL A 362 -0.39 -2.99 -5.95
CA VAL A 362 -0.07 -1.98 -6.97
C VAL A 362 -0.71 -2.37 -8.33
N PRO A 363 -0.44 -3.56 -8.90
CA PRO A 363 -1.13 -4.06 -10.09
C PRO A 363 -2.66 -4.02 -10.00
N PHE A 364 -3.23 -4.43 -8.87
CA PHE A 364 -4.69 -4.43 -8.68
C PHE A 364 -5.25 -3.00 -8.68
N SER A 365 -4.59 -2.05 -8.02
CA SER A 365 -4.95 -0.62 -8.08
C SER A 365 -4.88 -0.09 -9.52
N CYS A 366 -3.90 -0.57 -10.30
CA CYS A 366 -3.77 -0.20 -11.70
C CYS A 366 -4.94 -0.70 -12.57
N LEU A 367 -5.38 -1.94 -12.36
CA LEU A 367 -6.54 -2.55 -13.03
C LEU A 367 -7.85 -1.79 -12.72
N LEU A 368 -7.96 -1.20 -11.53
CA LEU A 368 -9.10 -0.37 -11.16
C LEU A 368 -9.02 1.06 -11.77
N GLY A 369 -7.92 1.42 -12.43
CA GLY A 369 -7.73 2.75 -13.00
C GLY A 369 -7.46 3.86 -11.98
N LEU A 370 -7.07 3.51 -10.75
CA LEU A 370 -6.87 4.47 -9.66
C LEU A 370 -5.65 5.37 -9.93
N PHE A 371 -5.67 6.60 -9.40
CA PHE A 371 -4.60 7.59 -9.55
C PHE A 371 -4.34 8.07 -10.98
N LEU A 372 -5.32 7.93 -11.88
CA LEU A 372 -5.28 8.42 -13.26
C LEU A 372 -6.30 9.54 -13.49
N GLU A 373 -6.00 10.41 -14.45
CA GLU A 373 -7.02 11.25 -15.09
C GLU A 373 -7.81 10.47 -16.15
N LYS A 374 -8.97 11.00 -16.55
CA LYS A 374 -9.82 10.39 -17.59
C LYS A 374 -9.07 10.12 -18.90
N SER A 375 -8.19 11.04 -19.32
CA SER A 375 -7.38 10.88 -20.54
C SER A 375 -6.32 9.80 -20.41
N GLU A 376 -5.74 9.61 -19.22
CA GLU A 376 -4.76 8.55 -18.96
C GLU A 376 -5.47 7.19 -18.84
N PHE A 377 -6.65 7.16 -18.22
CA PHE A 377 -7.50 5.97 -18.18
C PHE A 377 -7.86 5.47 -19.59
N GLN A 378 -8.24 6.39 -20.48
CA GLN A 378 -8.50 6.06 -21.90
C GLN A 378 -7.25 5.52 -22.62
N GLN A 379 -6.05 6.01 -22.26
CA GLN A 379 -4.79 5.49 -22.82
C GLN A 379 -4.54 4.04 -22.39
N ILE A 380 -4.73 3.70 -21.11
CA ILE A 380 -4.52 2.33 -20.63
C ILE A 380 -5.54 1.33 -21.20
N GLN A 381 -6.79 1.78 -21.47
CA GLN A 381 -7.81 0.95 -22.15
C GLN A 381 -7.41 0.60 -23.59
N ARG A 382 -6.62 1.48 -24.23
CA ARG A 382 -6.02 1.31 -25.57
C ARG A 382 -4.59 0.77 -25.54
N GLU A 383 -4.11 0.35 -24.38
CA GLU A 383 -2.77 -0.21 -24.17
C GLU A 383 -1.63 0.74 -24.57
N GLN A 384 -1.90 2.04 -24.53
CA GLN A 384 -0.90 3.06 -24.82
C GLN A 384 -0.05 3.35 -23.58
N PRO A 385 1.26 3.58 -23.75
CA PRO A 385 2.14 3.90 -22.64
C PRO A 385 1.79 5.25 -22.03
N LEU A 386 1.83 5.32 -20.69
CA LEU A 386 1.67 6.58 -19.95
C LEU A 386 3.01 7.29 -19.77
N GLN A 387 2.95 8.61 -19.56
CA GLN A 387 4.13 9.40 -19.20
C GLN A 387 4.58 9.06 -17.78
N LEU A 388 5.87 9.24 -17.51
CA LEU A 388 6.40 9.07 -16.16
C LEU A 388 5.81 10.13 -15.21
N PRO A 389 5.63 9.81 -13.92
CA PRO A 389 5.20 10.77 -12.92
C PRO A 389 6.08 12.03 -12.94
N PRO A 390 5.48 13.23 -12.90
CA PRO A 390 6.24 14.47 -13.01
C PRO A 390 7.20 14.65 -11.83
N LYS A 391 8.39 15.16 -12.12
CA LYS A 391 9.44 15.43 -11.11
C LYS A 391 9.00 16.59 -10.19
N PRO A 392 9.25 16.53 -8.87
CA PRO A 392 9.08 17.68 -7.98
C PRO A 392 9.77 18.94 -8.53
N LEU A 393 9.21 20.15 -8.41
CA LEU A 393 8.09 20.60 -7.55
C LEU A 393 6.68 20.41 -8.14
N GLN A 394 6.54 19.77 -9.29
CA GLN A 394 5.23 19.52 -9.90
C GLN A 394 4.40 18.57 -9.02
N LYS A 395 3.09 18.84 -8.91
CA LYS A 395 2.16 17.93 -8.24
C LYS A 395 2.02 16.65 -9.06
N ARG A 396 1.97 15.51 -8.38
CA ARG A 396 1.79 14.18 -8.99
C ARG A 396 0.73 13.39 -8.25
N LYS A 397 -0.16 12.72 -9.00
CA LYS A 397 -1.18 11.81 -8.46
C LYS A 397 -0.58 10.47 -8.04
N TRP A 398 0.31 9.93 -8.86
CA TRP A 398 1.01 8.68 -8.55
C TRP A 398 2.09 8.88 -7.48
N ARG A 399 1.88 8.29 -6.31
CA ARG A 399 2.84 8.18 -5.21
C ARG A 399 2.85 6.75 -4.69
N GLY A 400 3.97 6.05 -4.78
CA GLY A 400 4.09 4.65 -4.36
C GLY A 400 3.81 4.46 -2.87
N SER A 401 4.11 5.48 -2.04
CA SER A 401 3.78 5.51 -0.61
C SER A 401 2.28 5.60 -0.33
N THR A 402 1.49 6.19 -1.24
CA THR A 402 0.02 6.24 -1.17
C THR A 402 -0.60 4.98 -1.77
N VAL A 403 -0.12 4.53 -2.94
CA VAL A 403 -0.71 3.39 -3.69
C VAL A 403 -0.58 2.07 -2.92
N ALA A 404 0.55 1.84 -2.24
CA ALA A 404 0.75 0.60 -1.49
C ALA A 404 1.67 0.81 -0.27
N PRO A 405 1.25 1.56 0.76
CA PRO A 405 1.94 1.57 2.06
C PRO A 405 1.90 0.20 2.73
N PHE A 406 2.58 0.03 3.87
CA PHE A 406 2.27 -1.13 4.72
C PHE A 406 0.79 -1.12 5.09
N ALA A 407 0.16 -2.30 5.20
CA ALA A 407 -1.29 -2.47 5.38
C ALA A 407 -2.19 -1.76 4.32
N GLY A 408 -1.61 -1.20 3.25
CA GLY A 408 -2.37 -0.56 2.18
C GLY A 408 -3.32 -1.53 1.50
N ASN A 409 -4.53 -1.08 1.20
CA ASN A 409 -5.63 -1.94 0.80
C ASN A 409 -6.55 -1.31 -0.24
N ASN A 410 -7.19 -2.16 -1.04
CA ASN A 410 -8.36 -1.80 -1.84
C ASN A 410 -9.55 -2.63 -1.34
N MET A 411 -10.67 -1.96 -1.09
CA MET A 411 -11.94 -2.59 -0.79
C MET A 411 -12.93 -2.30 -1.90
N LEU A 412 -13.65 -3.33 -2.35
CA LEU A 412 -14.77 -3.17 -3.25
C LEU A 412 -16.02 -3.72 -2.57
N VAL A 413 -16.96 -2.83 -2.29
CA VAL A 413 -18.17 -3.13 -1.52
C VAL A 413 -19.35 -3.13 -2.49
N LEU A 414 -20.02 -4.26 -2.58
CA LEU A 414 -21.21 -4.41 -3.41
C LEU A 414 -22.44 -4.06 -2.58
N TYR A 415 -23.22 -3.10 -3.05
CA TYR A 415 -24.49 -2.69 -2.48
C TYR A 415 -25.65 -3.17 -3.33
N SER A 416 -26.72 -3.53 -2.64
CA SER A 416 -28.04 -3.71 -3.24
C SER A 416 -28.93 -2.58 -2.76
N CYS A 417 -29.51 -1.87 -3.72
CA CYS A 417 -30.32 -0.69 -3.52
C CYS A 417 -31.78 -0.97 -3.91
N PRO A 418 -32.76 -0.27 -3.30
CA PRO A 418 -34.14 -0.35 -3.72
C PRO A 418 -34.30 0.09 -5.18
N SER A 419 -35.12 -0.62 -5.94
CA SER A 419 -35.44 -0.22 -7.31
C SER A 419 -36.05 1.17 -7.32
N ASN A 420 -35.40 2.09 -8.03
CA ASN A 420 -35.89 3.44 -8.25
C ASN A 420 -36.27 3.60 -9.73
N ALA A 421 -37.40 4.25 -10.02
CA ALA A 421 -37.88 4.49 -11.38
C ALA A 421 -36.86 5.26 -12.27
N ASN A 422 -35.88 5.92 -11.65
CA ASN A 422 -34.85 6.72 -12.33
C ASN A 422 -33.49 6.01 -12.47
N THR A 423 -33.29 4.81 -11.92
CA THR A 423 -32.02 4.07 -12.02
C THR A 423 -32.26 2.68 -12.60
N SER A 424 -31.56 2.35 -13.69
CA SER A 424 -31.68 1.04 -14.37
C SER A 424 -30.99 -0.12 -13.64
N SER A 425 -30.21 0.15 -12.58
CA SER A 425 -29.49 -0.86 -11.80
C SER A 425 -29.94 -0.88 -10.34
N ASN A 426 -30.12 -2.09 -9.79
CA ASN A 426 -30.33 -2.32 -8.36
C ASN A 426 -29.02 -2.61 -7.60
N TYR A 427 -27.90 -2.76 -8.31
CA TYR A 427 -26.61 -3.11 -7.72
C TYR A 427 -25.53 -2.11 -8.09
N PHE A 428 -24.75 -1.73 -7.08
CA PHE A 428 -23.72 -0.72 -7.19
C PHE A 428 -22.47 -1.19 -6.47
N VAL A 429 -21.31 -0.83 -7.01
CA VAL A 429 -20.02 -1.09 -6.36
C VAL A 429 -19.45 0.22 -5.86
N GLN A 430 -19.01 0.23 -4.60
CA GLN A 430 -18.18 1.28 -4.03
C GLN A 430 -16.73 0.81 -3.99
N VAL A 431 -15.80 1.65 -4.43
CA VAL A 431 -14.35 1.39 -4.30
C VAL A 431 -13.73 2.30 -3.26
N LEU A 432 -13.04 1.69 -2.31
CA LEU A 432 -12.31 2.38 -1.26
C LEU A 432 -10.83 2.00 -1.36
N HIS A 433 -9.95 3.00 -1.31
CA HIS A 433 -8.51 2.83 -1.23
C HIS A 433 -8.02 3.30 0.14
N ASN A 434 -7.28 2.44 0.85
CA ASN A 434 -6.84 2.68 2.22
C ASN A 434 -7.98 3.17 3.13
N GLU A 435 -9.13 2.48 3.09
CA GLU A 435 -10.37 2.79 3.84
C GLU A 435 -11.20 4.00 3.39
N HIS A 436 -10.71 4.79 2.44
CA HIS A 436 -11.38 6.00 1.96
C HIS A 436 -11.95 5.84 0.55
N PRO A 437 -13.16 6.36 0.28
CA PRO A 437 -13.69 6.45 -1.09
C PRO A 437 -12.70 7.09 -2.06
N ILE A 438 -12.55 6.51 -3.25
CA ILE A 438 -11.60 7.00 -4.26
C ILE A 438 -12.29 7.15 -5.63
N PRO A 439 -12.06 8.25 -6.37
CA PRO A 439 -12.68 8.43 -7.68
C PRO A 439 -12.17 7.40 -8.68
N MET A 440 -13.09 6.79 -9.42
CA MET A 440 -12.76 5.90 -10.52
C MET A 440 -13.01 6.59 -11.86
N PRO A 441 -11.97 6.81 -12.69
CA PRO A 441 -12.15 7.43 -14.01
C PRO A 441 -13.10 6.66 -14.93
N GLY A 442 -13.17 5.33 -14.79
CA GLY A 442 -14.11 4.47 -15.53
C GLY A 442 -15.57 4.63 -15.11
N CYS A 443 -15.82 5.20 -13.93
CA CYS A 443 -17.15 5.53 -13.40
C CYS A 443 -17.39 7.04 -13.38
N ASP A 444 -16.85 7.75 -14.38
CA ASP A 444 -16.97 9.21 -14.54
C ASP A 444 -16.53 10.01 -13.31
N GLY A 445 -15.54 9.48 -12.57
CA GLY A 445 -14.98 10.09 -11.38
C GLY A 445 -15.72 9.75 -10.08
N SER A 446 -16.80 8.98 -10.12
CA SER A 446 -17.49 8.49 -8.93
C SER A 446 -16.71 7.36 -8.24
N ASP A 447 -16.78 7.28 -6.91
CA ASP A 447 -16.38 6.10 -6.13
C ASP A 447 -17.49 5.04 -6.05
N PHE A 448 -18.73 5.40 -6.42
CA PHE A 448 -19.93 4.57 -6.35
C PHE A 448 -20.66 4.57 -7.70
N CYS A 449 -20.69 3.43 -8.39
CA CYS A 449 -21.31 3.32 -9.72
C CYS A 449 -22.07 2.00 -9.91
N PRO A 450 -23.00 1.94 -10.88
CA PRO A 450 -23.70 0.70 -11.22
C PRO A 450 -22.72 -0.44 -11.49
N PHE A 451 -23.01 -1.63 -10.97
CA PHE A 451 -22.11 -2.77 -11.10
C PHE A 451 -21.85 -3.16 -12.57
N GLU A 452 -22.84 -3.00 -13.44
CA GLU A 452 -22.69 -3.23 -14.88
C GLU A 452 -21.76 -2.19 -15.54
N ASP A 453 -21.84 -0.92 -15.16
CA ASP A 453 -20.90 0.11 -15.66
C ASP A 453 -19.46 -0.20 -15.22
N PHE A 454 -19.27 -0.67 -13.99
CA PHE A 454 -17.96 -1.12 -13.51
C PHE A 454 -17.42 -2.28 -14.35
N LYS A 455 -18.25 -3.29 -14.62
CA LYS A 455 -17.86 -4.43 -15.47
C LYS A 455 -17.52 -3.98 -16.90
N GLU A 456 -18.36 -3.15 -17.52
CA GLU A 456 -18.19 -2.72 -18.91
C GLU A 456 -16.97 -1.79 -19.07
N ARG A 457 -16.80 -0.83 -18.17
CA ARG A 457 -15.85 0.28 -18.37
C ARG A 457 -14.50 0.07 -17.69
N ILE A 458 -14.45 -0.70 -16.59
CA ILE A 458 -13.22 -0.98 -15.84
C ILE A 458 -12.73 -2.40 -16.12
N VAL A 459 -13.58 -3.41 -16.04
CA VAL A 459 -13.16 -4.82 -16.13
C VAL A 459 -12.94 -5.27 -17.58
N ALA A 460 -13.97 -5.16 -18.43
CA ALA A 460 -13.97 -5.68 -19.79
C ALA A 460 -12.78 -5.21 -20.67
N PRO A 461 -12.28 -3.96 -20.57
CA PRO A 461 -11.11 -3.53 -21.33
C PRO A 461 -9.83 -4.31 -21.04
N HIS A 462 -9.75 -4.97 -19.88
CA HIS A 462 -8.61 -5.81 -19.50
C HIS A 462 -8.73 -7.25 -19.98
N LEU A 463 -9.94 -7.74 -20.29
CA LEU A 463 -10.21 -9.14 -20.68
C LEU A 463 -9.84 -9.45 -22.14
N LYS A 464 -9.17 -8.53 -22.84
CA LYS A 464 -8.70 -8.74 -24.23
C LYS A 464 -7.65 -9.85 -24.35
N HIS A 465 -6.90 -10.10 -23.28
CA HIS A 465 -5.87 -11.13 -23.21
C HIS A 465 -6.01 -11.89 -21.90
N ASP A 466 -5.98 -13.22 -21.97
CA ASP A 466 -5.95 -14.06 -20.78
C ASP A 466 -4.57 -14.05 -20.12
N TYR A 467 -4.51 -14.61 -18.90
CA TYR A 467 -3.27 -14.68 -18.12
C TYR A 467 -2.17 -15.44 -18.85
N ASP A 468 -2.49 -16.57 -19.48
CA ASP A 468 -1.49 -17.42 -20.14
C ASP A 468 -0.85 -16.71 -21.33
N THR A 469 -1.64 -15.99 -22.14
CA THR A 469 -1.15 -15.15 -23.24
C THR A 469 -0.24 -14.03 -22.73
N VAL A 470 -0.60 -13.41 -21.60
CA VAL A 470 0.20 -12.33 -20.99
C VAL A 470 1.49 -12.85 -20.39
N CYS A 471 1.48 -14.05 -19.80
CA CYS A 471 2.53 -14.51 -18.90
C CYS A 471 3.44 -15.61 -19.45
N ASN A 472 3.00 -16.39 -20.43
CA ASN A 472 3.78 -17.44 -21.05
C ASN A 472 4.21 -17.01 -22.45
N ALA A 473 5.47 -16.60 -22.61
CA ALA A 473 6.08 -16.60 -23.95
C ALA A 473 6.20 -18.06 -24.39
N ASN A 474 5.29 -18.54 -25.27
CA ASN A 474 5.47 -19.66 -26.23
C ASN A 474 4.16 -20.35 -26.71
N VAL A 475 2.98 -19.73 -26.67
CA VAL A 475 1.76 -20.38 -27.22
C VAL A 475 1.72 -20.40 -28.78
N GLU A 476 2.60 -19.67 -29.47
CA GLU A 476 2.64 -19.62 -30.95
C GLU A 476 3.78 -20.42 -31.62
N THR A 477 4.42 -21.38 -30.93
CA THR A 477 5.44 -22.26 -31.58
C THR A 477 5.21 -23.76 -31.39
N GLU A 478 3.97 -24.17 -31.17
CA GLU A 478 3.53 -25.56 -31.40
C GLU A 478 2.34 -25.61 -32.37
N VAL A 479 2.52 -25.02 -33.55
CA VAL A 479 1.68 -25.33 -34.71
C VAL A 479 2.56 -25.92 -35.81
N GLN A 480 2.50 -27.26 -35.89
CA GLN A 480 2.79 -28.11 -37.05
C GLN A 480 4.16 -27.97 -37.71
N MET A 481 5.10 -28.86 -37.32
CA MET A 481 6.03 -29.43 -38.30
C MET A 481 5.38 -30.68 -38.92
N PRO A 482 5.20 -30.75 -40.25
CA PRO A 482 4.72 -31.96 -40.90
C PRO A 482 5.76 -33.07 -40.77
N ALA A 483 5.30 -34.25 -40.39
CA ALA A 483 6.09 -35.46 -40.30
C ALA A 483 6.77 -35.76 -41.65
N THR A 484 8.10 -35.67 -41.68
CA THR A 484 8.90 -36.22 -42.78
C THR A 484 9.00 -37.72 -42.58
N THR A 485 8.18 -38.44 -43.35
CA THR A 485 8.25 -39.88 -43.57
C THR A 485 9.59 -40.23 -44.22
N THR A 486 10.54 -40.79 -43.47
CA THR A 486 11.68 -41.49 -44.07
C THR A 486 11.24 -42.89 -44.44
N THR A 487 10.94 -43.09 -45.72
CA THR A 487 10.84 -44.40 -46.36
C THR A 487 12.24 -45.00 -46.49
N SER A 488 12.44 -46.13 -45.84
CA SER A 488 13.52 -47.09 -46.10
C SER A 488 13.22 -47.87 -47.39
N SER A 489 14.15 -47.90 -48.35
CA SER A 489 14.42 -49.08 -49.20
C SER A 489 15.58 -48.84 -50.18
N SER A 490 16.66 -49.59 -50.01
CA SER A 490 17.46 -50.32 -51.03
C SER A 490 17.72 -49.66 -52.40
N PHE A 491 18.98 -49.36 -52.71
CA PHE A 491 19.96 -50.28 -53.35
C PHE A 491 21.36 -49.66 -53.30
#